data_AF-A0A934TGF0-F1
#
_entry.id   AF-A0A934TGF0-F1
#
_cell.length_a   1.000
_cell.length_b   1.000
_cell.length_c   1.000
_cell.angle_alpha   90.00
_cell.angle_beta   90.00
_cell.angle_gamma   90.00
#
_symmetry.space_group_name_H-M   'P 1'
#
loop_
_entity.id
_entity.type
_entity.pdbx_description
1 polymer ?
#
loop_
_entity_poly.entity_id
_entity_poly.type
_entity_poly.pdbx_seq_one_letter_code
_entity_poly.pdbx_strand_id
1 'polypeptide(L)'
;MKNKILSFIILVLFIVSCSDNEEKEDPQFLSLSKSELLFRAEGEIQTFSIKSNTEWKIDIEQNGWLTITPLNGKGNMNITTRVIENKAKSPRSISLTIKTTQKSETITITQEAAAPEPEGFYFPLLTINTENRKPITSKEDYINATFLLESRNEKGEIIEKLLEGETEIRGRGNSTWEMEKKPYRLKLSKSSEMLGMPKNKHWVLLANYSDKTLIRNELAFEISRRMGFTYTPRMKYVDVVLNGDNIGNYMLGEHIRIDKDRVNIAELEPTDTNISGGYLLEIDERKGEPVWFETNLGEMIFCVNRPENIPSDQKEYIKNYIQNIEDILYGINEVNTVAELPKYLDIKSFIDYLLLNEMSKNVDGNLRLSTFVYKNKDDDKLYFGPVWDYDIAFGNVDYDNCEKTYDWHARNKANWYKEFFRHPEFDQMVTNRWKELRSDKLKDLHPFIDALAEEMQISQSKNFTRWPILDKRVWPNPIITGSYQGEIDYLKSWLTQRLNWMDQELK
;
A
#
# COMPACT_ATOMS: atom_id res chain seq x y z
N MET A 1 -127.14 12.76 24.32
CA MET A 1 -126.56 14.08 24.67
C MET A 1 -125.34 13.86 25.53
N LYS A 2 -124.26 14.60 25.24
CA LYS A 2 -123.14 14.94 26.13
C LYS A 2 -122.15 13.84 26.55
N ASN A 3 -120.90 14.18 26.26
CA ASN A 3 -119.68 14.01 27.06
C ASN A 3 -119.20 12.58 27.38
N LYS A 4 -117.95 12.29 26.99
CA LYS A 4 -116.78 12.00 27.85
C LYS A 4 -115.67 11.35 26.98
N ILE A 5 -114.49 11.96 26.88
CA ILE A 5 -113.26 11.74 27.68
C ILE A 5 -112.29 10.69 27.05
N LEU A 6 -111.02 11.12 26.99
CA LEU A 6 -109.74 10.43 27.22
C LEU A 6 -108.78 10.10 26.07
N SER A 7 -107.55 10.51 26.36
CA SER A 7 -106.24 10.36 25.75
C SER A 7 -105.84 8.98 25.24
N PHE A 8 -105.01 8.94 24.19
CA PHE A 8 -103.75 8.17 24.15
C PHE A 8 -102.91 8.51 22.90
N ILE A 9 -101.61 8.75 23.14
CA ILE A 9 -100.41 8.46 22.33
C ILE A 9 -100.55 8.49 20.79
N ILE A 10 -99.87 9.44 20.12
CA ILE A 10 -99.70 9.45 18.67
C ILE A 10 -98.34 8.87 18.25
N LEU A 11 -98.47 7.97 17.28
CA LEU A 11 -97.55 7.00 16.70
C LEU A 11 -96.79 7.59 15.49
N VAL A 12 -95.58 7.09 15.31
CA VAL A 12 -94.62 7.31 14.22
C VAL A 12 -95.16 6.87 12.86
N LEU A 13 -94.88 7.66 11.80
CA LEU A 13 -94.75 7.17 10.42
C LEU A 13 -93.74 8.06 9.68
N PHE A 14 -92.60 7.45 9.33
CA PHE A 14 -91.50 8.03 8.57
C PHE A 14 -91.93 8.29 7.11
N ILE A 15 -91.68 9.50 6.62
CA ILE A 15 -91.59 9.79 5.20
C ILE A 15 -90.09 9.85 4.89
N VAL A 16 -89.54 8.78 4.32
CA VAL A 16 -88.15 8.75 3.82
C VAL A 16 -88.14 9.43 2.47
N SER A 17 -87.58 10.63 2.43
CA SER A 17 -87.05 11.26 1.21
C SER A 17 -85.65 10.69 0.99
N CYS A 18 -85.44 9.88 -0.05
CA CYS A 18 -84.09 9.49 -0.48
C CYS A 18 -83.39 10.71 -1.06
N SER A 19 -82.43 11.27 -0.31
CA SER A 19 -81.38 12.13 -0.84
C SER A 19 -80.12 11.29 -0.98
N ASP A 20 -79.63 11.11 -2.20
CA ASP A 20 -78.33 10.50 -2.47
C ASP A 20 -77.24 11.34 -1.81
N ASN A 21 -76.63 10.80 -0.76
CA ASN A 21 -75.37 11.31 -0.21
C ASN A 21 -74.25 10.42 -0.77
N GLU A 22 -73.74 10.76 -1.95
CA GLU A 22 -72.43 10.29 -2.40
C GLU A 22 -71.36 10.97 -1.53
N GLU A 23 -70.70 10.21 -0.67
CA GLU A 23 -69.43 10.62 -0.05
C GLU A 23 -68.42 10.88 -1.19
N LYS A 24 -68.00 12.13 -1.38
CA LYS A 24 -66.91 12.46 -2.30
C LYS A 24 -65.60 11.92 -1.72
N GLU A 25 -65.11 10.80 -2.23
CA GLU A 25 -63.76 10.33 -1.95
C GLU A 25 -62.72 11.38 -2.40
N ASP A 26 -61.68 11.59 -1.58
CA ASP A 26 -60.55 12.45 -1.95
C ASP A 26 -59.91 11.95 -3.26
N PRO A 27 -59.56 12.86 -4.21
CA PRO A 27 -58.98 12.45 -5.49
C PRO A 27 -57.70 11.63 -5.26
N GLN A 28 -57.64 10.44 -5.85
CA GLN A 28 -56.49 9.55 -5.73
C GLN A 28 -55.21 10.24 -6.25
N PHE A 29 -54.12 10.16 -5.51
CA PHE A 29 -52.81 10.59 -5.96
C PHE A 29 -51.78 9.48 -5.81
N LEU A 30 -50.81 9.49 -6.72
CA LEU A 30 -49.64 8.63 -6.71
C LEU A 30 -48.48 9.48 -7.21
N SER A 31 -47.35 9.48 -6.51
CA SER A 31 -46.12 10.15 -6.95
C SER A 31 -44.89 9.44 -6.39
N LEU A 32 -43.78 9.52 -7.12
CA LEU A 32 -42.51 8.93 -6.74
C LEU A 32 -41.50 10.04 -6.41
N SER A 33 -40.61 9.80 -5.44
CA SER A 33 -39.53 10.75 -5.14
C SER A 33 -38.48 10.85 -6.25
N LYS A 34 -38.42 9.84 -7.13
CA LYS A 34 -37.46 9.70 -8.22
C LYS A 34 -38.15 9.00 -9.40
N SER A 35 -37.85 9.43 -10.61
CA SER A 35 -38.23 8.74 -11.86
C SER A 35 -37.16 7.75 -12.32
N GLU A 36 -35.96 7.80 -11.76
CA GLU A 36 -34.86 6.90 -12.09
C GLU A 36 -33.95 6.56 -10.89
N LEU A 37 -33.29 5.41 -10.97
CA LEU A 37 -32.16 5.01 -10.11
C LEU A 37 -31.02 4.48 -10.98
N LEU A 38 -29.81 4.99 -10.73
CA LEU A 38 -28.59 4.61 -11.44
C LEU A 38 -27.67 3.84 -10.48
N PHE A 39 -27.27 2.64 -10.87
CA PHE A 39 -26.46 1.72 -10.06
C PHE A 39 -25.13 1.40 -10.74
N ARG A 40 -24.08 1.22 -9.92
CA ARG A 40 -22.77 0.75 -10.39
C ARG A 40 -22.78 -0.75 -10.74
N ALA A 41 -21.79 -1.18 -11.50
CA ALA A 41 -21.64 -2.56 -11.94
C ALA A 41 -21.46 -3.55 -10.77
N GLU A 42 -20.83 -3.15 -9.66
CA GLU A 42 -20.48 -4.02 -8.52
C GLU A 42 -21.69 -4.44 -7.68
N GLY A 43 -22.82 -3.75 -7.83
CA GLY A 43 -24.03 -3.95 -7.03
C GLY A 43 -24.12 -3.01 -5.83
N GLU A 44 -25.33 -2.56 -5.52
CA GLU A 44 -25.58 -1.55 -4.48
C GLU A 44 -27.05 -1.64 -3.99
N ILE A 45 -27.33 -1.01 -2.85
CA ILE A 45 -28.69 -0.79 -2.34
C ILE A 45 -29.01 0.71 -2.37
N GLN A 46 -30.10 1.07 -3.03
CA GLN A 46 -30.64 2.44 -3.02
C GLN A 46 -32.12 2.45 -2.62
N THR A 47 -32.65 3.64 -2.34
CA THR A 47 -34.06 3.84 -1.98
C THR A 47 -34.73 4.95 -2.80
N PHE A 48 -36.05 4.81 -2.93
CA PHE A 48 -36.97 5.86 -3.36
C PHE A 48 -38.26 5.80 -2.53
N SER A 49 -39.03 6.87 -2.50
CA SER A 49 -40.29 6.94 -1.74
C SER A 49 -41.49 6.98 -2.69
N ILE A 50 -42.54 6.24 -2.35
CA ILE A 50 -43.88 6.35 -2.92
C ILE A 50 -44.70 7.25 -2.01
N LYS A 51 -45.42 8.21 -2.58
CA LYS A 51 -46.49 8.94 -1.89
C LYS A 51 -47.83 8.61 -2.54
N SER A 52 -48.79 8.17 -1.74
CA SER A 52 -50.14 7.79 -2.17
C SER A 52 -51.15 8.00 -1.04
N ASN A 53 -52.42 8.27 -1.35
CA ASN A 53 -53.53 8.19 -0.40
C ASN A 53 -54.26 6.83 -0.40
N THR A 54 -53.84 5.89 -1.25
CA THR A 54 -54.48 4.57 -1.39
C THR A 54 -53.46 3.43 -1.34
N GLU A 55 -53.96 2.20 -1.48
CA GLU A 55 -53.13 1.03 -1.73
C GLU A 55 -52.46 1.10 -3.10
N TRP A 56 -51.25 0.56 -3.19
CA TRP A 56 -50.45 0.49 -4.40
C TRP A 56 -49.70 -0.85 -4.46
N LYS A 57 -49.34 -1.25 -5.68
CA LYS A 57 -48.55 -2.44 -5.97
C LYS A 57 -47.48 -2.13 -7.01
N ILE A 58 -46.28 -2.67 -6.82
CA ILE A 58 -45.19 -2.63 -7.78
C ILE A 58 -45.27 -3.90 -8.62
N ASP A 59 -45.47 -3.70 -9.92
CA ASP A 59 -45.44 -4.74 -10.93
C ASP A 59 -43.99 -4.91 -11.41
N ILE A 60 -43.39 -6.08 -11.12
CA ILE A 60 -42.01 -6.40 -11.48
C ILE A 60 -41.91 -7.84 -11.94
N GLU A 61 -41.31 -8.03 -13.11
CA GLU A 61 -40.90 -9.35 -13.57
C GLU A 61 -39.64 -9.78 -12.81
N GLN A 62 -39.67 -10.98 -12.22
CA GLN A 62 -38.52 -11.53 -11.49
C GLN A 62 -37.36 -11.76 -12.47
N ASN A 63 -36.29 -10.98 -12.32
CA ASN A 63 -35.17 -10.95 -13.27
C ASN A 63 -33.85 -11.43 -12.65
N GLY A 64 -33.88 -11.93 -11.40
CA GLY A 64 -32.73 -12.53 -10.71
C GLY A 64 -31.63 -11.56 -10.27
N TRP A 65 -31.60 -10.34 -10.81
CA TRP A 65 -30.57 -9.34 -10.49
C TRP A 65 -31.06 -8.15 -9.66
N LEU A 66 -32.38 -7.93 -9.61
CA LEU A 66 -33.02 -6.84 -8.88
C LEU A 66 -33.94 -7.40 -7.80
N THR A 67 -33.85 -6.86 -6.59
CA THR A 67 -34.77 -7.10 -5.48
C THR A 67 -35.42 -5.78 -5.04
N ILE A 68 -36.75 -5.75 -4.96
CA ILE A 68 -37.54 -4.61 -4.50
C ILE A 68 -38.33 -5.00 -3.26
N THR A 69 -38.25 -4.19 -2.20
CA THR A 69 -39.00 -4.43 -0.97
C THR A 69 -39.49 -3.12 -0.34
N PRO A 70 -40.78 -2.99 0.02
CA PRO A 70 -41.88 -3.93 -0.24
C PRO A 70 -42.48 -3.79 -1.66
N LEU A 71 -43.14 -4.85 -2.14
CA LEU A 71 -43.81 -4.87 -3.47
C LEU A 71 -45.25 -4.34 -3.46
N ASN A 72 -45.82 -4.11 -2.29
CA ASN A 72 -47.15 -3.54 -2.11
C ASN A 72 -47.19 -2.78 -0.79
N GLY A 73 -48.14 -1.87 -0.66
CA GLY A 73 -48.31 -1.09 0.55
C GLY A 73 -49.50 -0.14 0.45
N LYS A 74 -49.72 0.61 1.52
CA LYS A 74 -50.77 1.62 1.62
C LYS A 74 -50.17 2.91 2.14
N GLY A 75 -50.55 4.03 1.52
CA GLY A 75 -50.03 5.33 1.93
C GLY A 75 -48.59 5.56 1.48
N ASN A 76 -47.89 6.47 2.17
CA ASN A 76 -46.51 6.81 1.85
C ASN A 76 -45.54 5.75 2.40
N MET A 77 -44.59 5.28 1.59
CA MET A 77 -43.56 4.32 2.04
C MET A 77 -42.24 4.49 1.30
N ASN A 78 -41.16 4.07 1.95
CA ASN A 78 -39.85 3.92 1.32
C ASN A 78 -39.71 2.51 0.73
N ILE A 79 -39.14 2.46 -0.46
CA ILE A 79 -38.88 1.24 -1.22
C ILE A 79 -37.38 1.04 -1.31
N THR A 80 -36.93 -0.12 -0.84
CA THR A 80 -35.55 -0.57 -0.94
C THR A 80 -35.35 -1.31 -2.25
N THR A 81 -34.34 -0.88 -3.00
CA THR A 81 -33.95 -1.41 -4.30
C THR A 81 -32.54 -1.95 -4.18
N ARG A 82 -32.36 -3.27 -4.30
CA ARG A 82 -31.05 -3.93 -4.28
C ARG A 82 -30.77 -4.53 -5.64
N VAL A 83 -29.63 -4.20 -6.23
CA VAL A 83 -29.12 -4.87 -7.42
C VAL A 83 -27.88 -5.69 -7.07
N ILE A 84 -27.72 -6.85 -7.70
CA ILE A 84 -26.47 -7.63 -7.62
C ILE A 84 -25.49 -7.17 -8.70
N GLU A 85 -24.26 -7.67 -8.65
CA GLU A 85 -23.22 -7.40 -9.65
C GLU A 85 -23.70 -7.66 -11.10
N ASN A 86 -23.36 -6.75 -12.01
CA ASN A 86 -23.52 -6.93 -13.45
C ASN A 86 -22.16 -7.29 -14.08
N LYS A 87 -22.00 -8.56 -14.45
CA LYS A 87 -20.78 -9.07 -15.12
C LYS A 87 -20.81 -8.91 -16.64
N ALA A 88 -21.91 -8.42 -17.21
CA ALA A 88 -22.04 -8.25 -18.65
C ALA A 88 -21.36 -6.98 -19.12
N LYS A 89 -20.74 -7.01 -20.30
CA LYS A 89 -20.14 -5.83 -20.96
C LYS A 89 -21.15 -4.82 -21.51
N SER A 90 -22.44 -5.02 -21.22
CA SER A 90 -23.53 -4.15 -21.58
C SER A 90 -24.28 -3.71 -20.32
N PRO A 91 -24.70 -2.44 -20.23
CA PRO A 91 -25.58 -2.01 -19.15
C PRO A 91 -26.89 -2.78 -19.23
N ARG A 92 -27.58 -2.89 -18.09
CA ARG A 92 -28.91 -3.50 -18.01
C ARG A 92 -29.89 -2.52 -17.37
N SER A 93 -31.14 -2.57 -17.81
CA SER A 93 -32.18 -1.67 -17.31
C SER A 93 -33.52 -2.38 -17.22
N ILE A 94 -34.36 -1.94 -16.29
CA ILE A 94 -35.75 -2.36 -16.16
C ILE A 94 -36.62 -1.19 -15.73
N SER A 95 -37.84 -1.12 -16.27
CA SER A 95 -38.85 -0.15 -15.83
C SER A 95 -39.86 -0.85 -14.92
N LEU A 96 -40.06 -0.31 -13.73
CA LEU A 96 -41.04 -0.80 -12.77
C LEU A 96 -42.28 0.07 -12.84
N THR A 97 -43.46 -0.56 -12.88
CA THR A 97 -44.73 0.18 -12.85
C THR A 97 -45.36 0.07 -11.47
N ILE A 98 -45.57 1.21 -10.82
CA ILE A 98 -46.30 1.32 -9.56
C ILE A 98 -47.74 1.63 -9.94
N LYS A 99 -48.68 0.79 -9.52
CA LYS A 99 -50.11 0.92 -9.86
C LYS A 99 -50.93 1.10 -8.60
N THR A 100 -51.89 2.00 -8.69
CA THR A 100 -53.10 2.08 -7.85
C THR A 100 -54.30 1.68 -8.71
N THR A 101 -55.52 1.77 -8.16
CA THR A 101 -56.74 1.46 -8.92
C THR A 101 -56.96 2.38 -10.12
N GLN A 102 -56.58 3.66 -10.06
CA GLN A 102 -56.84 4.63 -11.14
C GLN A 102 -55.58 5.32 -11.70
N LYS A 103 -54.43 5.22 -11.02
CA LYS A 103 -53.17 5.85 -11.44
C LYS A 103 -52.02 4.87 -11.51
N SER A 104 -51.07 5.16 -12.40
CA SER A 104 -49.79 4.45 -12.48
C SER A 104 -48.64 5.43 -12.66
N GLU A 105 -47.52 5.12 -12.03
CA GLU A 105 -46.24 5.81 -12.20
C GLU A 105 -45.15 4.80 -12.55
N THR A 106 -44.09 5.25 -13.22
CA THR A 106 -42.98 4.39 -13.63
C THR A 106 -41.66 4.92 -13.07
N ILE A 107 -40.80 3.99 -12.64
CA ILE A 107 -39.41 4.26 -12.32
C ILE A 107 -38.49 3.37 -13.15
N THR A 108 -37.46 3.96 -13.74
CA THR A 108 -36.45 3.21 -14.50
C THR A 108 -35.24 2.93 -13.62
N ILE A 109 -34.84 1.67 -13.54
CA ILE A 109 -33.64 1.22 -12.83
C ILE A 109 -32.61 0.83 -13.87
N THR A 110 -31.47 1.51 -13.87
CA THR A 110 -30.36 1.24 -14.79
C THR A 110 -29.12 0.88 -13.99
N GLN A 111 -28.43 -0.17 -14.43
CA GLN A 111 -27.16 -0.60 -13.89
C GLN A 111 -26.09 -0.59 -14.99
N GLU A 112 -24.93 -0.02 -14.66
CA GLU A 112 -23.77 0.05 -15.55
C GLU A 112 -23.29 -1.36 -15.99
N ALA A 113 -22.61 -1.41 -17.14
CA ALA A 113 -21.91 -2.60 -17.60
C ALA A 113 -20.74 -2.93 -16.66
N ALA A 114 -20.33 -4.20 -16.61
CA ALA A 114 -18.98 -4.53 -16.17
C ALA A 114 -17.98 -3.67 -16.95
N ALA A 115 -17.03 -3.08 -16.23
CA ALA A 115 -15.90 -2.43 -16.87
C ALA A 115 -15.26 -3.43 -17.85
N PRO A 116 -14.79 -2.99 -19.03
CA PRO A 116 -13.95 -3.83 -19.86
C PRO A 116 -12.81 -4.38 -19.00
N GLU A 117 -12.45 -5.66 -19.18
CA GLU A 117 -11.14 -6.13 -18.71
C GLU A 117 -10.11 -5.13 -19.25
N PRO A 118 -9.26 -4.53 -18.40
CA PRO A 118 -8.36 -3.50 -18.87
C PRO A 118 -7.48 -4.09 -19.98
N GLU A 119 -7.48 -3.46 -21.15
CA GLU A 119 -6.36 -3.60 -22.09
C GLU A 119 -5.17 -2.91 -21.41
N GLY A 120 -4.03 -3.59 -21.28
CA GLY A 120 -2.95 -3.02 -20.47
C GLY A 120 -1.80 -3.96 -20.18
N PHE A 121 -0.89 -3.48 -19.35
CA PHE A 121 0.39 -4.13 -19.11
C PHE A 121 0.22 -5.36 -18.21
N TYR A 122 0.75 -6.49 -18.69
CA TYR A 122 0.91 -7.68 -17.87
C TYR A 122 2.38 -7.83 -17.50
N PHE A 123 2.67 -7.86 -16.20
CA PHE A 123 4.02 -8.14 -15.72
C PHE A 123 4.49 -9.55 -16.14
N PRO A 124 5.79 -9.86 -16.11
CA PRO A 124 6.24 -11.23 -16.26
C PRO A 124 5.59 -12.16 -15.22
N LEU A 125 5.33 -13.41 -15.62
CA LEU A 125 4.80 -14.45 -14.74
C LEU A 125 5.96 -15.25 -14.16
N LEU A 126 6.05 -15.30 -12.83
CA LEU A 126 6.98 -16.15 -12.11
C LEU A 126 6.22 -17.32 -11.48
N THR A 127 6.36 -18.50 -12.06
CA THR A 127 5.82 -19.73 -11.50
C THR A 127 6.88 -20.42 -10.64
N ILE A 128 6.55 -20.78 -9.41
CA ILE A 128 7.41 -21.48 -8.46
C ILE A 128 6.71 -22.75 -8.00
N ASN A 129 7.38 -23.90 -8.07
CA ASN A 129 6.88 -25.16 -7.55
C ASN A 129 7.87 -25.71 -6.53
N THR A 130 7.49 -25.74 -5.27
CA THR A 130 8.28 -26.38 -4.22
C THR A 130 8.25 -27.89 -4.38
N GLU A 131 9.30 -28.55 -3.90
CA GLU A 131 9.39 -30.00 -3.86
C GLU A 131 8.17 -30.59 -3.16
N ASN A 132 7.48 -31.52 -3.84
CA ASN A 132 6.23 -32.14 -3.39
C ASN A 132 5.11 -31.13 -3.07
N ARG A 133 5.15 -29.91 -3.63
CA ARG A 133 4.23 -28.79 -3.31
C ARG A 133 4.17 -28.46 -1.81
N LYS A 134 5.27 -28.69 -1.08
CA LYS A 134 5.36 -28.41 0.35
C LYS A 134 5.09 -26.92 0.63
N PRO A 135 4.26 -26.57 1.63
CA PRO A 135 4.06 -25.18 2.02
C PRO A 135 5.34 -24.58 2.60
N ILE A 136 5.52 -23.28 2.42
CA ILE A 136 6.65 -22.52 2.96
C ILE A 136 6.20 -21.93 4.30
N THR A 137 6.71 -22.49 5.40
CA THR A 137 6.26 -22.14 6.76
C THR A 137 7.40 -21.62 7.65
N SER A 138 8.63 -21.56 7.14
CA SER A 138 9.82 -21.13 7.88
C SER A 138 10.47 -19.94 7.20
N LYS A 139 11.00 -19.03 8.02
CA LYS A 139 11.89 -17.96 7.56
C LYS A 139 13.34 -18.39 7.49
N GLU A 140 13.73 -19.50 8.13
CA GLU A 140 15.12 -19.94 8.20
C GLU A 140 15.40 -21.12 7.27
N ASP A 141 14.46 -22.05 7.17
CA ASP A 141 14.67 -23.28 6.43
C ASP A 141 14.30 -23.10 4.96
N TYR A 142 15.30 -23.29 4.11
CA TYR A 142 15.11 -23.37 2.67
C TYR A 142 14.45 -24.70 2.26
N ILE A 143 13.55 -24.62 1.30
CA ILE A 143 12.93 -25.77 0.63
C ILE A 143 13.33 -25.73 -0.84
N ASN A 144 13.69 -26.90 -1.40
CA ASN A 144 13.96 -27.01 -2.82
C ASN A 144 12.71 -26.69 -3.65
N ALA A 145 12.90 -26.05 -4.79
CA ALA A 145 11.86 -25.67 -5.72
C ALA A 145 12.40 -25.57 -7.15
N THR A 146 11.48 -25.51 -8.09
CA THR A 146 11.76 -25.08 -9.47
C THR A 146 11.08 -23.74 -9.71
N PHE A 147 11.63 -22.94 -10.61
CA PHE A 147 11.00 -21.71 -11.07
C PHE A 147 10.97 -21.64 -12.60
N LEU A 148 9.97 -20.95 -13.12
CA LEU A 148 9.79 -20.61 -14.53
C LEU A 148 9.37 -19.14 -14.60
N LEU A 149 10.10 -18.35 -15.36
CA LEU A 149 9.87 -16.94 -15.59
C LEU A 149 9.53 -16.71 -17.06
N GLU A 150 8.38 -16.11 -17.31
CA GLU A 150 7.81 -15.94 -18.65
C GLU A 150 7.36 -14.49 -18.87
N SER A 151 7.57 -13.96 -20.08
CA SER A 151 7.02 -12.66 -20.49
C SER A 151 5.57 -12.82 -20.93
N ARG A 152 4.80 -11.73 -20.81
CA ARG A 152 3.41 -11.68 -21.26
C ARG A 152 3.19 -10.46 -22.16
N ASN A 153 2.29 -10.60 -23.15
CA ASN A 153 1.82 -9.47 -23.95
C ASN A 153 0.73 -8.68 -23.21
N GLU A 154 0.25 -7.61 -23.84
CA GLU A 154 -0.83 -6.77 -23.35
C GLU A 154 -2.18 -7.51 -23.16
N LYS A 155 -2.31 -8.74 -23.69
CA LYS A 155 -3.47 -9.62 -23.49
C LYS A 155 -3.25 -10.64 -22.37
N GLY A 156 -2.06 -10.65 -21.77
CA GLY A 156 -1.67 -11.61 -20.74
C GLY A 156 -1.26 -12.97 -21.28
N GLU A 157 -1.13 -13.12 -22.59
CA GLU A 157 -0.68 -14.35 -23.23
C GLU A 157 0.85 -14.46 -23.07
N ILE A 158 1.33 -15.65 -22.74
CA ILE A 158 2.76 -15.96 -22.67
C ILE A 158 3.36 -15.78 -24.07
N ILE A 159 4.38 -14.92 -24.17
CA ILE A 159 5.11 -14.71 -25.42
C ILE A 159 6.38 -15.56 -25.43
N GLU A 160 7.14 -15.51 -24.34
CA GLU A 160 8.48 -16.08 -24.29
C GLU A 160 8.79 -16.63 -22.90
N LYS A 161 9.41 -17.80 -22.86
CA LYS A 161 10.09 -18.30 -21.67
C LYS A 161 11.44 -17.61 -21.54
N LEU A 162 11.57 -16.78 -20.50
CA LEU A 162 12.76 -15.97 -20.24
C LEU A 162 13.84 -16.76 -19.50
N LEU A 163 13.42 -17.51 -18.46
CA LEU A 163 14.35 -18.26 -17.62
C LEU A 163 13.63 -19.39 -16.89
N GLU A 164 14.30 -20.51 -16.66
CA GLU A 164 13.83 -21.54 -15.75
C GLU A 164 15.02 -22.15 -15.00
N GLY A 165 14.75 -22.82 -13.89
CA GLY A 165 15.77 -23.60 -13.21
C GLY A 165 15.36 -24.05 -11.82
N GLU A 166 16.35 -24.57 -11.10
CA GLU A 166 16.22 -24.95 -9.70
C GLU A 166 16.53 -23.75 -8.79
N THR A 167 15.78 -23.65 -7.70
CA THR A 167 15.97 -22.66 -6.65
C THR A 167 15.65 -23.28 -5.30
N GLU A 168 16.22 -22.72 -4.25
CA GLU A 168 15.71 -22.89 -2.89
C GLU A 168 14.81 -21.68 -2.56
N ILE A 169 13.76 -21.89 -1.77
CA ILE A 169 12.86 -20.83 -1.31
C ILE A 169 12.59 -20.92 0.20
N ARG A 170 12.57 -19.77 0.87
CA ARG A 170 12.13 -19.63 2.28
C ARG A 170 11.31 -18.35 2.47
N GLY A 171 10.58 -18.27 3.58
CA GLY A 171 9.93 -17.04 4.01
C GLY A 171 10.92 -15.94 4.34
N ARG A 172 10.46 -14.68 4.41
CA ARG A 172 11.27 -13.57 4.92
C ARG A 172 10.43 -12.54 5.66
N GLY A 173 11.11 -11.51 6.18
CA GLY A 173 10.48 -10.37 6.83
C GLY A 173 10.17 -10.61 8.30
N ASN A 174 9.80 -9.52 8.99
CA ASN A 174 9.38 -9.57 10.38
C ASN A 174 7.86 -9.45 10.42
N SER A 175 7.31 -8.24 10.58
CA SER A 175 5.86 -8.02 10.63
C SER A 175 5.13 -8.53 9.37
N THR A 176 5.74 -8.41 8.19
CA THR A 176 5.17 -8.92 6.92
C THR A 176 5.06 -10.44 6.87
N TRP A 177 5.87 -11.17 7.65
CA TRP A 177 5.76 -12.62 7.74
C TRP A 177 4.49 -13.06 8.45
N GLU A 178 3.90 -12.22 9.30
CA GLU A 178 2.64 -12.52 9.99
C GLU A 178 1.39 -12.19 9.14
N MET A 179 1.56 -11.48 8.02
CA MET A 179 0.47 -11.10 7.12
C MET A 179 -0.03 -12.27 6.26
N GLU A 180 -1.23 -12.21 5.71
CA GLU A 180 -1.80 -13.31 4.91
C GLU A 180 -0.97 -13.61 3.66
N LYS A 181 -0.54 -12.56 2.94
CA LYS A 181 0.33 -12.67 1.76
C LYS A 181 1.79 -12.57 2.19
N LYS A 182 2.50 -13.69 2.12
CA LYS A 182 3.88 -13.82 2.64
C LYS A 182 4.92 -13.36 1.61
N PRO A 183 6.01 -12.69 2.04
CA PRO A 183 7.18 -12.43 1.20
C PRO A 183 8.20 -13.58 1.26
N TYR A 184 9.04 -13.70 0.24
CA TYR A 184 9.97 -14.83 0.09
C TYR A 184 11.40 -14.40 -0.27
N ARG A 185 12.37 -15.29 0.00
CA ARG A 185 13.74 -15.25 -0.54
C ARG A 185 13.93 -16.43 -1.49
N LEU A 186 14.54 -16.18 -2.65
CA LEU A 186 14.94 -17.19 -3.61
C LEU A 186 16.47 -17.30 -3.62
N LYS A 187 16.98 -18.53 -3.67
CA LYS A 187 18.39 -18.84 -3.87
C LYS A 187 18.53 -19.82 -5.03
N LEU A 188 18.84 -19.29 -6.21
CA LEU A 188 18.99 -20.09 -7.42
C LEU A 188 20.20 -21.03 -7.31
N SER A 189 20.10 -22.22 -7.91
CA SER A 189 21.23 -23.15 -7.96
C SER A 189 22.41 -22.57 -8.76
N LYS A 190 22.09 -21.85 -9.84
CA LYS A 190 23.04 -21.14 -10.72
C LYS A 190 22.78 -19.63 -10.71
N SER A 191 23.85 -18.83 -10.71
CA SER A 191 23.75 -17.38 -10.87
C SER A 191 23.23 -17.06 -12.26
N SER A 192 22.13 -16.31 -12.33
CA SER A 192 21.42 -15.99 -13.58
C SER A 192 20.93 -14.55 -13.54
N GLU A 193 20.86 -13.90 -14.70
CA GLU A 193 20.18 -12.61 -14.87
C GLU A 193 18.67 -12.79 -14.71
N MET A 194 17.97 -11.86 -14.08
CA MET A 194 16.50 -11.87 -13.98
C MET A 194 15.95 -10.53 -14.44
N LEU A 195 15.16 -10.53 -15.53
CA LEU A 195 14.48 -9.34 -16.05
C LEU A 195 15.41 -8.14 -16.29
N GLY A 196 16.61 -8.40 -16.84
CA GLY A 196 17.64 -7.39 -17.10
C GLY A 196 18.46 -6.97 -15.87
N MET A 197 18.20 -7.53 -14.68
CA MET A 197 19.01 -7.28 -13.48
C MET A 197 20.23 -8.20 -13.44
N PRO A 198 21.43 -7.68 -13.10
CA PRO A 198 22.68 -8.45 -13.15
C PRO A 198 22.64 -9.79 -12.44
N LYS A 199 23.44 -10.74 -12.97
CA LYS A 199 23.43 -12.13 -12.52
C LYS A 199 23.66 -12.27 -11.02
N ASN A 200 22.79 -13.00 -10.33
CA ASN A 200 23.03 -13.41 -8.95
C ASN A 200 22.26 -14.70 -8.63
N LYS A 201 22.60 -15.33 -7.50
CA LYS A 201 21.81 -16.45 -6.95
C LYS A 201 20.70 -15.97 -6.02
N HIS A 202 20.85 -14.80 -5.40
CA HIS A 202 20.01 -14.37 -4.29
C HIS A 202 19.07 -13.24 -4.70
N TRP A 203 17.77 -13.56 -4.63
CA TRP A 203 16.67 -12.70 -5.01
C TRP A 203 15.63 -12.63 -3.88
N VAL A 204 14.85 -11.56 -3.86
CA VAL A 204 13.72 -11.39 -2.95
C VAL A 204 12.42 -11.25 -3.72
N LEU A 205 11.32 -11.65 -3.08
CA LEU A 205 9.96 -11.34 -3.47
C LEU A 205 9.33 -10.52 -2.35
N LEU A 206 9.13 -9.23 -2.58
CA LEU A 206 8.42 -8.33 -1.66
C LEU A 206 6.92 -8.38 -1.97
N ALA A 207 6.12 -8.71 -0.95
CA ALA A 207 4.68 -8.89 -1.11
C ALA A 207 3.88 -7.58 -1.16
N ASN A 208 4.43 -6.51 -0.57
CA ASN A 208 3.80 -5.19 -0.39
C ASN A 208 2.34 -5.29 0.10
N TYR A 209 2.04 -6.24 1.00
CA TYR A 209 0.65 -6.55 1.35
C TYR A 209 -0.06 -5.38 2.05
N SER A 210 0.61 -4.70 2.97
CA SER A 210 0.08 -3.51 3.65
C SER A 210 0.21 -2.23 2.82
N ASP A 211 1.11 -2.18 1.84
CA ASP A 211 1.19 -1.07 0.89
C ASP A 211 0.19 -1.28 -0.26
N LYS A 212 -1.03 -0.76 -0.07
CA LYS A 212 -2.11 -0.91 -1.06
C LYS A 212 -1.87 -0.16 -2.38
N THR A 213 -0.84 0.69 -2.46
CA THR A 213 -0.41 1.27 -3.75
C THR A 213 0.46 0.29 -4.54
N LEU A 214 1.11 -0.66 -3.85
CA LEU A 214 2.17 -1.53 -4.36
C LEU A 214 3.43 -0.78 -4.86
N ILE A 215 3.52 0.54 -4.66
CA ILE A 215 4.48 1.46 -5.30
C ILE A 215 5.49 2.06 -4.32
N ARG A 216 5.22 2.15 -3.01
CA ARG A 216 6.02 2.98 -2.08
C ARG A 216 7.49 2.58 -1.97
N ASN A 217 7.76 1.27 -1.99
CA ASN A 217 9.14 0.77 -2.05
C ASN A 217 9.85 1.26 -3.33
N GLU A 218 9.20 1.11 -4.48
CA GLU A 218 9.79 1.51 -5.76
C GLU A 218 9.93 3.03 -5.90
N LEU A 219 9.03 3.81 -5.29
CA LEU A 219 9.16 5.26 -5.19
C LEU A 219 10.42 5.66 -4.40
N ALA A 220 10.69 5.03 -3.25
CA ALA A 220 11.92 5.30 -2.49
C ALA A 220 13.18 4.92 -3.29
N PHE A 221 13.15 3.79 -3.99
CA PHE A 221 14.26 3.37 -4.85
C PHE A 221 14.46 4.30 -6.06
N GLU A 222 13.38 4.83 -6.62
CA GLU A 222 13.48 5.83 -7.69
C GLU A 222 14.12 7.12 -7.19
N ILE A 223 13.68 7.58 -6.02
CA ILE A 223 14.25 8.77 -5.39
C ILE A 223 15.75 8.57 -5.11
N SER A 224 16.17 7.42 -4.56
CA SER A 224 17.58 7.17 -4.29
C SER A 224 18.42 7.11 -5.57
N ARG A 225 17.88 6.57 -6.67
CA ARG A 225 18.54 6.65 -7.99
C ARG A 225 18.70 8.10 -8.45
N ARG A 226 17.66 8.93 -8.33
CA ARG A 226 17.69 10.35 -8.68
C ARG A 226 18.64 11.18 -7.81
N MET A 227 18.82 10.79 -6.54
CA MET A 227 19.77 11.40 -5.61
C MET A 227 21.23 10.96 -5.85
N GLY A 228 21.43 9.91 -6.65
CA GLY A 228 22.76 9.40 -7.01
C GLY A 228 23.40 8.54 -5.91
N PHE A 229 22.60 7.71 -5.24
CA PHE A 229 23.14 6.67 -4.36
C PHE A 229 24.01 5.69 -5.15
N THR A 230 25.16 5.30 -4.59
CA THR A 230 26.14 4.39 -5.24
C THR A 230 25.49 3.10 -5.73
N TYR A 231 24.60 2.54 -4.91
CA TYR A 231 23.80 1.38 -5.26
C TYR A 231 22.38 1.56 -4.72
N THR A 232 21.40 1.28 -5.58
CA THR A 232 20.00 1.13 -5.20
C THR A 232 19.55 -0.26 -5.69
N PRO A 233 18.93 -1.08 -4.83
CA PRO A 233 18.40 -2.37 -5.26
C PRO A 233 17.47 -2.22 -6.46
N ARG A 234 17.74 -3.00 -7.51
CA ARG A 234 16.84 -3.06 -8.67
C ARG A 234 15.69 -4.00 -8.36
N MET A 235 14.50 -3.58 -8.76
CA MET A 235 13.27 -4.33 -8.58
C MET A 235 12.46 -4.33 -9.88
N LYS A 236 11.71 -5.39 -10.08
CA LYS A 236 10.78 -5.58 -11.20
C LYS A 236 9.51 -6.22 -10.67
N TYR A 237 8.36 -5.71 -11.10
CA TYR A 237 7.09 -6.32 -10.76
C TYR A 237 6.89 -7.63 -11.53
N VAL A 238 6.33 -8.62 -10.85
CA VAL A 238 5.96 -9.93 -11.39
C VAL A 238 4.62 -10.37 -10.80
N ASP A 239 3.81 -11.10 -11.57
CA ASP A 239 2.74 -11.90 -10.99
C ASP A 239 3.31 -13.26 -10.59
N VAL A 240 2.91 -13.80 -9.44
CA VAL A 240 3.48 -15.05 -8.93
C VAL A 240 2.43 -16.16 -8.84
N VAL A 241 2.79 -17.34 -9.35
CA VAL A 241 2.07 -18.59 -9.13
C VAL A 241 2.95 -19.49 -8.26
N LEU A 242 2.49 -19.84 -7.06
CA LEU A 242 3.20 -20.73 -6.15
C LEU A 242 2.42 -22.04 -5.99
N ASN A 243 3.03 -23.17 -6.37
CA ASN A 243 2.41 -24.51 -6.32
C ASN A 243 1.07 -24.60 -7.05
N GLY A 244 0.90 -23.83 -8.13
CA GLY A 244 -0.33 -23.75 -8.91
C GLY A 244 -1.37 -22.74 -8.38
N ASP A 245 -1.10 -22.07 -7.25
CA ASP A 245 -1.94 -21.00 -6.73
C ASP A 245 -1.43 -19.63 -7.17
N ASN A 246 -2.30 -18.80 -7.74
CA ASN A 246 -1.95 -17.42 -8.07
C ASN A 246 -2.00 -16.56 -6.79
N ILE A 247 -0.84 -16.11 -6.34
CA ILE A 247 -0.67 -15.35 -5.10
C ILE A 247 -0.53 -13.83 -5.34
N GLY A 248 -0.77 -13.38 -6.58
CA GLY A 248 -0.83 -11.97 -6.95
C GLY A 248 0.51 -11.33 -7.30
N ASN A 249 0.53 -9.99 -7.25
CA ASN A 249 1.68 -9.15 -7.62
C ASN A 249 2.81 -9.21 -6.58
N TYR A 250 4.06 -9.22 -7.00
CA TYR A 250 5.23 -9.07 -6.13
C TYR A 250 6.26 -8.15 -6.78
N MET A 251 7.09 -7.50 -5.97
CA MET A 251 8.37 -6.96 -6.46
C MET A 251 9.44 -8.05 -6.35
N LEU A 252 9.91 -8.55 -7.49
CA LEU A 252 11.10 -9.38 -7.61
C LEU A 252 12.32 -8.48 -7.70
N GLY A 253 13.33 -8.70 -6.88
CA GLY A 253 14.56 -7.96 -7.05
C GLY A 253 15.71 -8.39 -6.18
N GLU A 254 16.69 -7.52 -6.11
CA GLU A 254 18.00 -7.84 -5.57
C GLU A 254 18.00 -7.91 -4.05
N HIS A 255 18.54 -8.99 -3.51
CA HIS A 255 18.88 -9.03 -2.08
C HIS A 255 20.13 -8.18 -1.84
N ILE A 256 20.09 -7.25 -0.87
CA ILE A 256 21.25 -6.46 -0.48
C ILE A 256 22.38 -7.37 -0.02
N ARG A 257 23.51 -7.32 -0.74
CA ARG A 257 24.71 -8.12 -0.53
C ARG A 257 25.92 -7.42 -1.13
N ILE A 258 27.10 -7.84 -0.67
CA ILE A 258 28.38 -7.50 -1.32
C ILE A 258 28.45 -8.25 -2.65
N ASP A 259 28.59 -7.51 -3.75
CA ASP A 259 28.81 -8.01 -5.11
C ASP A 259 29.23 -6.83 -6.00
N LYS A 260 30.00 -7.09 -7.06
CA LYS A 260 30.49 -6.06 -8.00
C LYS A 260 29.37 -5.22 -8.63
N ASP A 261 28.18 -5.80 -8.81
CA ASP A 261 27.03 -5.13 -9.40
C ASP A 261 26.04 -4.64 -8.32
N ARG A 262 26.31 -4.86 -7.03
CA ARG A 262 25.47 -4.46 -5.88
C ARG A 262 26.26 -3.53 -4.94
N VAL A 263 26.41 -3.89 -3.65
CA VAL A 263 27.32 -3.17 -2.75
C VAL A 263 28.75 -3.56 -3.13
N ASN A 264 29.36 -2.77 -4.00
CA ASN A 264 30.66 -3.07 -4.59
C ASN A 264 31.80 -2.66 -3.64
N ILE A 265 32.01 -3.47 -2.61
CA ILE A 265 33.17 -3.42 -1.70
C ILE A 265 33.89 -4.77 -1.71
N ALA A 266 35.16 -4.80 -1.29
CA ALA A 266 35.86 -6.06 -1.10
C ALA A 266 35.31 -6.77 0.14
N GLU A 267 34.80 -8.00 0.02
CA GLU A 267 34.34 -8.78 1.18
C GLU A 267 35.54 -9.20 2.05
N LEU A 268 35.38 -9.10 3.36
CA LEU A 268 36.39 -9.48 4.34
C LEU A 268 36.31 -10.99 4.64
N GLU A 269 37.43 -11.68 4.62
CA GLU A 269 37.51 -13.09 5.03
C GLU A 269 37.94 -13.24 6.49
N PRO A 270 37.51 -14.29 7.22
CA PRO A 270 37.92 -14.49 8.63
C PRO A 270 39.43 -14.61 8.86
N THR A 271 40.21 -14.93 7.82
CA THR A 271 41.68 -15.06 7.88
C THR A 271 42.43 -13.81 7.44
N ASP A 272 41.73 -12.77 6.99
CA ASP A 272 42.35 -11.55 6.51
C ASP A 272 43.07 -10.80 7.65
N THR A 273 44.29 -10.36 7.37
CA THR A 273 45.10 -9.54 8.29
C THR A 273 44.90 -8.05 8.06
N ASN A 274 44.62 -7.62 6.82
CA ASN A 274 44.14 -6.26 6.55
C ASN A 274 42.63 -6.21 6.79
N ILE A 275 42.27 -5.79 7.99
CA ILE A 275 40.89 -5.68 8.48
C ILE A 275 40.32 -4.26 8.32
N SER A 276 40.95 -3.40 7.51
CA SER A 276 40.57 -1.99 7.39
C SER A 276 39.17 -1.76 6.82
N GLY A 277 38.52 -2.78 6.24
CA GLY A 277 37.19 -2.67 5.68
C GLY A 277 36.68 -4.01 5.13
N GLY A 278 35.62 -3.91 4.32
CA GLY A 278 34.87 -5.07 3.82
C GLY A 278 33.69 -5.46 4.70
N TYR A 279 33.19 -4.49 5.46
CA TYR A 279 32.03 -4.66 6.33
C TYR A 279 30.80 -4.03 5.69
N LEU A 280 29.75 -4.82 5.51
CA LEU A 280 28.39 -4.35 5.28
C LEU A 280 27.63 -4.57 6.59
N LEU A 281 27.10 -3.49 7.16
CA LEU A 281 26.39 -3.51 8.42
C LEU A 281 24.93 -3.11 8.19
N GLU A 282 24.07 -3.52 9.11
CA GLU A 282 22.68 -3.09 9.20
C GLU A 282 22.42 -2.59 10.62
N ILE A 283 21.93 -1.36 10.75
CA ILE A 283 21.41 -0.88 12.03
C ILE A 283 20.02 -1.48 12.21
N ASP A 284 19.91 -2.42 13.14
CA ASP A 284 18.68 -3.16 13.43
C ASP A 284 18.62 -3.55 14.90
N GLU A 285 17.72 -2.90 15.65
CA GLU A 285 17.50 -3.16 17.08
C GLU A 285 17.10 -4.61 17.41
N ARG A 286 16.58 -5.36 16.43
CA ARG A 286 16.11 -6.74 16.61
C ARG A 286 17.25 -7.74 16.66
N LYS A 287 18.50 -7.32 16.40
CA LYS A 287 19.68 -8.19 16.42
C LYS A 287 19.50 -9.36 15.44
N GLY A 288 19.07 -9.03 14.22
CA GLY A 288 18.69 -10.00 13.19
C GLY A 288 19.84 -10.84 12.63
N GLU A 289 21.08 -10.46 12.92
CA GLU A 289 22.29 -11.20 12.51
C GLU A 289 23.01 -11.80 13.72
N PRO A 290 23.75 -12.92 13.57
CA PRO A 290 24.43 -13.59 14.68
C PRO A 290 25.48 -12.72 15.38
N VAL A 291 26.10 -11.81 14.63
CA VAL A 291 27.12 -10.89 15.14
C VAL A 291 26.56 -9.48 15.14
N TRP A 292 26.51 -8.87 16.33
CA TRP A 292 26.12 -7.48 16.51
C TRP A 292 26.96 -6.83 17.62
N PHE A 293 26.97 -5.50 17.64
CA PHE A 293 27.57 -4.69 18.69
C PHE A 293 26.80 -3.37 18.87
N GLU A 294 27.04 -2.75 20.02
CA GLU A 294 26.54 -1.43 20.37
C GLU A 294 27.75 -0.52 20.65
N THR A 295 27.57 0.76 20.41
CA THR A 295 28.48 1.85 20.79
C THR A 295 27.95 2.59 22.02
N ASN A 296 28.79 3.40 22.65
CA ASN A 296 28.49 3.94 23.97
C ASN A 296 27.52 5.14 23.96
N LEU A 297 27.37 5.87 22.85
CA LEU A 297 26.68 7.17 22.83
C LEU A 297 25.53 7.26 21.83
N GLY A 298 25.56 6.49 20.74
CA GLY A 298 24.51 6.53 19.71
C GLY A 298 23.26 5.72 20.03
N GLU A 299 23.34 4.77 20.98
CA GLU A 299 22.27 3.82 21.34
C GLU A 299 21.75 3.00 20.13
N MET A 300 22.59 2.81 19.11
CA MET A 300 22.27 2.01 17.92
C MET A 300 22.85 0.61 18.04
N ILE A 301 22.14 -0.37 17.48
CA ILE A 301 22.59 -1.75 17.36
C ILE A 301 23.06 -1.99 15.93
N PHE A 302 24.35 -2.21 15.75
CA PHE A 302 24.95 -2.55 14.47
C PHE A 302 25.04 -4.07 14.34
N CYS A 303 24.28 -4.64 13.42
CA CYS A 303 24.36 -6.01 12.98
C CYS A 303 25.39 -6.13 11.85
N VAL A 304 26.31 -7.09 11.95
CA VAL A 304 27.24 -7.39 10.87
C VAL A 304 26.50 -8.24 9.85
N ASN A 305 26.04 -7.59 8.79
CA ASN A 305 25.35 -8.29 7.70
C ASN A 305 26.36 -9.10 6.89
N ARG A 306 27.44 -8.48 6.40
CA ARG A 306 28.55 -9.20 5.76
C ARG A 306 29.91 -8.73 6.28
N PRO A 307 30.87 -9.66 6.41
CA PRO A 307 30.73 -11.11 6.23
C PRO A 307 29.91 -11.76 7.37
N GLU A 308 29.28 -12.91 7.12
CA GLU A 308 28.37 -13.56 8.10
C GLU A 308 29.10 -14.06 9.37
N ASN A 309 30.38 -14.39 9.24
CA ASN A 309 31.25 -14.82 10.33
C ASN A 309 32.47 -13.91 10.39
N ILE A 310 32.73 -13.29 11.54
CA ILE A 310 33.97 -12.55 11.81
C ILE A 310 34.59 -13.00 13.14
N PRO A 311 35.92 -13.15 13.23
CA PRO A 311 36.59 -13.37 14.50
C PRO A 311 36.57 -12.11 15.39
N SER A 312 36.95 -12.29 16.67
CA SER A 312 36.84 -11.23 17.69
C SER A 312 37.64 -9.97 17.38
N ASP A 313 38.82 -10.09 16.77
CA ASP A 313 39.66 -8.95 16.39
C ASP A 313 39.04 -8.10 15.27
N GLN A 314 38.48 -8.73 14.24
CA GLN A 314 37.72 -8.06 13.17
C GLN A 314 36.47 -7.37 13.71
N LYS A 315 35.75 -8.02 14.64
CA LYS A 315 34.59 -7.41 15.33
C LYS A 315 35.00 -6.20 16.14
N GLU A 316 36.08 -6.32 16.91
CA GLU A 316 36.56 -5.25 17.78
C GLU A 316 37.07 -4.05 16.96
N TYR A 317 37.70 -4.30 15.80
CA TYR A 317 38.08 -3.24 14.86
C TYR A 317 36.88 -2.41 14.41
N ILE A 318 35.86 -3.05 13.82
CA ILE A 318 34.73 -2.30 13.26
C ILE A 318 33.92 -1.60 14.36
N LYS A 319 33.78 -2.23 15.54
CA LYS A 319 33.16 -1.60 16.71
C LYS A 319 33.91 -0.34 17.12
N ASN A 320 35.23 -0.41 17.30
CA ASN A 320 36.04 0.72 17.72
C ASN A 320 36.11 1.82 16.65
N TYR A 321 36.06 1.45 15.38
CA TYR A 321 35.97 2.41 14.29
C TYR A 321 34.67 3.23 14.35
N ILE A 322 33.52 2.59 14.57
CA ILE A 322 32.25 3.33 14.75
C ILE A 322 32.24 4.11 16.07
N GLN A 323 32.81 3.56 17.15
CA GLN A 323 32.96 4.29 18.40
C GLN A 323 33.78 5.59 18.20
N ASN A 324 34.85 5.56 17.40
CA ASN A 324 35.62 6.76 17.08
C ASN A 324 34.79 7.80 16.31
N ILE A 325 33.90 7.39 15.40
CA ILE A 325 32.95 8.30 14.73
C ILE A 325 32.04 8.96 15.77
N GLU A 326 31.52 8.19 16.74
CA GLU A 326 30.70 8.75 17.83
C GLU A 326 31.49 9.71 18.71
N ASP A 327 32.69 9.34 19.13
CA ASP A 327 33.53 10.17 19.99
C ASP A 327 33.80 11.53 19.33
N ILE A 328 34.03 11.55 18.01
CA ILE A 328 34.16 12.79 17.23
C ILE A 328 32.84 13.56 17.16
N LEU A 329 31.73 12.89 16.86
CA LEU A 329 30.41 13.50 16.75
C LEU A 329 29.98 14.19 18.05
N TYR A 330 30.23 13.55 19.20
CA TYR A 330 29.90 14.09 20.52
C TYR A 330 31.00 14.99 21.11
N GLY A 331 32.03 15.33 20.33
CA GLY A 331 33.08 16.26 20.75
C GLY A 331 33.90 15.78 21.94
N ILE A 332 34.04 14.46 22.12
CA ILE A 332 34.88 13.88 23.18
C ILE A 332 36.32 14.35 22.98
N ASN A 333 36.96 14.79 24.07
CA ASN A 333 38.28 15.43 24.07
C ASN A 333 38.36 16.76 23.30
N GLU A 334 37.25 17.50 23.18
CA GLU A 334 37.20 18.85 22.59
C GLU A 334 37.65 18.89 21.11
N VAL A 335 37.45 17.79 20.38
CA VAL A 335 37.76 17.72 18.95
C VAL A 335 36.80 18.59 18.13
N ASN A 336 37.31 19.18 17.04
CA ASN A 336 36.47 19.93 16.11
C ASN A 336 35.67 18.96 15.22
N THR A 337 34.45 18.65 15.63
CA THR A 337 33.55 17.72 14.94
C THR A 337 33.39 18.01 13.45
N VAL A 338 33.16 19.28 13.08
CA VAL A 338 32.90 19.69 11.69
C VAL A 338 34.12 19.45 10.80
N ALA A 339 35.35 19.59 11.35
CA ALA A 339 36.59 19.37 10.61
C ALA A 339 37.04 17.90 10.58
N GLU A 340 36.80 17.14 11.66
CA GLU A 340 37.32 15.78 11.80
C GLU A 340 36.37 14.71 11.24
N LEU A 341 35.07 14.87 11.44
CA LEU A 341 34.08 13.85 11.06
C LEU A 341 34.07 13.51 9.57
N PRO A 342 34.25 14.46 8.62
CA PRO A 342 34.30 14.16 7.19
C PRO A 342 35.48 13.25 6.76
N LYS A 343 36.48 13.03 7.64
CA LYS A 343 37.58 12.08 7.39
C LYS A 343 37.13 10.63 7.59
N TYR A 344 36.12 10.40 8.43
CA TYR A 344 35.66 9.08 8.85
C TYR A 344 34.23 8.75 8.41
N LEU A 345 33.45 9.74 7.99
CA LEU A 345 32.10 9.57 7.51
C LEU A 345 31.92 10.31 6.19
N ASP A 346 31.36 9.63 5.20
CA ASP A 346 30.93 10.30 3.98
C ASP A 346 29.66 11.13 4.26
N ILE A 347 29.86 12.41 4.56
CA ILE A 347 28.79 13.35 4.94
C ILE A 347 27.71 13.45 3.86
N LYS A 348 28.06 13.31 2.57
CA LYS A 348 27.09 13.34 1.48
C LYS A 348 26.12 12.17 1.60
N SER A 349 26.61 10.94 1.70
CA SER A 349 25.76 9.76 1.82
C SER A 349 24.88 9.82 3.07
N PHE A 350 25.40 10.35 4.18
CA PHE A 350 24.64 10.55 5.42
C PHE A 350 23.49 11.55 5.25
N ILE A 351 23.76 12.72 4.64
CA ILE A 351 22.74 13.74 4.35
C ILE A 351 21.69 13.21 3.36
N ASP A 352 22.12 12.51 2.30
CA ASP A 352 21.21 11.91 1.33
C ASP A 352 20.29 10.87 1.99
N TYR A 353 20.82 10.03 2.89
CA TYR A 353 20.03 9.05 3.64
C TYR A 353 19.04 9.73 4.60
N LEU A 354 19.47 10.77 5.31
CA LEU A 354 18.60 11.58 6.17
C LEU A 354 17.45 12.22 5.36
N LEU A 355 17.77 12.91 4.27
CA LEU A 355 16.77 13.61 3.46
C LEU A 355 15.74 12.66 2.84
N LEU A 356 16.17 11.48 2.38
CA LEU A 356 15.24 10.46 1.90
C LEU A 356 14.28 10.01 3.02
N ASN A 357 14.81 9.70 4.20
CA ASN A 357 13.97 9.26 5.34
C ASN A 357 13.05 10.37 5.85
N GLU A 358 13.49 11.63 5.85
CA GLU A 358 12.62 12.75 6.24
C GLU A 358 11.55 13.02 5.19
N MET A 359 11.88 12.99 3.92
CA MET A 359 10.90 13.19 2.84
C MET A 359 9.87 12.06 2.78
N SER A 360 10.28 10.82 3.01
CA SER A 360 9.37 9.69 3.05
C SER A 360 8.67 9.54 4.39
N LYS A 361 9.18 10.17 5.46
CA LYS A 361 8.86 9.83 6.86
C LYS A 361 8.80 8.32 7.06
N ASN A 362 9.82 7.61 6.58
CA ASN A 362 9.98 6.19 6.89
C ASN A 362 10.07 6.05 8.41
N VAL A 363 9.13 5.32 9.00
CA VAL A 363 9.00 5.23 10.45
C VAL A 363 10.24 4.62 11.10
N ASP A 364 10.94 3.76 10.37
CA ASP A 364 12.15 3.05 10.79
C ASP A 364 13.44 3.77 10.37
N GLY A 365 13.31 4.84 9.58
CA GLY A 365 14.39 5.67 9.04
C GLY A 365 15.12 6.55 10.07
N ASN A 366 14.79 6.40 11.35
CA ASN A 366 15.41 7.11 12.48
C ASN A 366 16.65 6.37 13.03
N LEU A 367 17.41 5.70 12.15
CA LEU A 367 18.60 4.91 12.51
C LEU A 367 18.34 3.82 13.56
N ARG A 368 17.16 3.19 13.47
CA ARG A 368 16.73 2.18 14.44
C ARG A 368 16.61 0.80 13.80
N LEU A 369 16.15 0.76 12.56
CA LEU A 369 15.87 -0.45 11.80
C LEU A 369 16.20 -0.23 10.32
N SER A 370 16.51 -1.32 9.62
CA SER A 370 16.63 -1.39 8.15
C SER A 370 17.55 -0.34 7.51
N THR A 371 18.56 0.12 8.26
CA THR A 371 19.53 1.10 7.78
C THR A 371 20.85 0.43 7.46
N PHE A 372 21.19 0.33 6.18
CA PHE A 372 22.46 -0.23 5.75
C PHE A 372 23.57 0.82 5.76
N VAL A 373 24.74 0.42 6.24
CA VAL A 373 25.99 1.19 6.15
C VAL A 373 27.13 0.27 5.75
N TYR A 374 28.15 0.79 5.09
CA TYR A 374 29.31 -0.02 4.72
C TYR A 374 30.64 0.71 4.93
N LYS A 375 31.68 -0.08 5.22
CA LYS A 375 33.07 0.36 5.35
C LYS A 375 33.92 -0.36 4.32
N ASN A 376 34.45 0.39 3.36
CA ASN A 376 35.32 -0.18 2.32
C ASN A 376 36.76 -0.34 2.81
N LYS A 377 37.49 -1.29 2.20
CA LYS A 377 38.89 -1.56 2.50
C LYS A 377 39.76 -0.39 2.03
N ASP A 378 40.68 0.02 2.88
CA ASP A 378 41.66 1.09 2.63
C ASP A 378 41.05 2.47 2.28
N ASP A 379 39.78 2.68 2.65
CA ASP A 379 39.08 3.96 2.61
C ASP A 379 38.66 4.32 4.03
N ASP A 380 39.10 5.45 4.56
CA ASP A 380 38.84 5.82 5.95
C ASP A 380 37.38 6.17 6.27
N LYS A 381 36.47 6.16 5.29
CA LYS A 381 35.06 6.57 5.48
C LYS A 381 34.06 5.43 5.63
N LEU A 382 33.06 5.66 6.46
CA LEU A 382 31.78 4.95 6.49
C LEU A 382 30.80 5.59 5.51
N TYR A 383 29.99 4.78 4.85
CA TYR A 383 28.98 5.23 3.89
C TYR A 383 27.59 4.74 4.27
N PHE A 384 26.57 5.58 4.06
CA PHE A 384 25.17 5.23 4.26
C PHE A 384 24.52 4.73 2.97
N GLY A 385 23.70 3.69 3.11
CA GLY A 385 23.06 2.99 2.01
C GLY A 385 23.60 1.56 1.83
N PRO A 386 22.97 0.75 0.96
CA PRO A 386 21.81 1.09 0.14
C PRO A 386 20.50 1.28 0.93
N VAL A 387 19.49 1.84 0.28
CA VAL A 387 18.15 2.06 0.86
C VAL A 387 17.31 0.77 0.83
N TRP A 388 16.46 0.57 1.82
CA TRP A 388 15.62 -0.63 1.97
C TRP A 388 14.39 -0.38 2.86
N ASP A 389 13.31 -1.16 2.68
CA ASP A 389 12.10 -1.20 3.55
C ASP A 389 11.35 0.15 3.67
N TYR A 390 10.66 0.56 2.59
CA TYR A 390 9.88 1.81 2.53
C TYR A 390 8.38 1.57 2.28
N ASP A 391 7.85 0.38 2.57
CA ASP A 391 6.40 0.11 2.55
C ASP A 391 5.66 0.83 3.69
N ILE A 392 6.32 1.05 4.83
CA ILE A 392 5.83 1.80 5.99
C ILE A 392 6.39 3.25 5.94
N ALA A 393 6.14 3.91 4.81
CA ALA A 393 6.55 5.28 4.55
C ALA A 393 5.49 6.00 3.71
N PHE A 394 5.74 7.27 3.37
CA PHE A 394 4.89 8.12 2.54
C PHE A 394 3.42 8.14 3.03
N GLY A 395 3.26 8.38 4.33
CA GLY A 395 1.97 8.43 5.00
C GLY A 395 1.29 7.08 5.21
N ASN A 396 1.97 5.95 5.00
CA ASN A 396 1.40 4.61 5.19
C ASN A 396 1.67 4.00 6.57
N VAL A 397 1.46 4.78 7.63
CA VAL A 397 1.71 4.38 9.02
C VAL A 397 0.87 5.21 9.97
N ASP A 398 0.26 4.62 10.99
CA ASP A 398 -0.69 5.29 11.89
C ASP A 398 -0.12 5.59 13.29
N TYR A 399 1.20 5.59 13.41
CA TYR A 399 1.93 5.89 14.64
C TYR A 399 3.14 6.78 14.35
N ASP A 400 3.79 7.24 15.42
CA ASP A 400 4.98 8.09 15.36
C ASP A 400 4.79 9.42 14.61
N ASN A 401 3.55 9.86 14.43
CA ASN A 401 3.16 11.02 13.62
C ASN A 401 3.67 10.93 12.17
N CYS A 402 4.00 9.73 11.68
CA CYS A 402 4.53 9.54 10.34
C CYS A 402 3.44 9.60 9.25
N GLU A 403 2.15 9.57 9.64
CA GLU A 403 1.03 9.97 8.78
C GLU A 403 0.96 11.49 8.55
N LYS A 404 1.56 12.30 9.43
CA LYS A 404 1.55 13.77 9.28
C LYS A 404 2.55 14.21 8.22
N THR A 405 2.19 15.24 7.47
CA THR A 405 3.02 15.82 6.41
C THR A 405 4.01 16.88 6.92
N TYR A 406 3.85 17.32 8.16
CA TYR A 406 4.74 18.26 8.85
C TYR A 406 5.56 17.56 9.95
N ASP A 407 6.45 18.34 10.58
CA ASP A 407 7.45 17.94 11.57
C ASP A 407 8.54 16.98 11.07
N TRP A 408 9.71 17.08 11.69
CA TRP A 408 10.82 16.17 11.45
C TRP A 408 10.63 14.86 12.24
N HIS A 409 10.92 13.72 11.62
CA HIS A 409 10.86 12.40 12.28
C HIS A 409 12.25 11.88 12.63
N ALA A 410 13.06 11.59 11.61
CA ALA A 410 14.40 11.03 11.79
C ALA A 410 15.30 11.96 12.62
N ARG A 411 15.39 13.24 12.23
CA ARG A 411 16.13 14.33 12.90
C ARG A 411 15.77 14.48 14.37
N ASN A 412 14.51 14.27 14.72
CA ASN A 412 14.02 14.45 16.09
C ASN A 412 14.10 13.19 16.95
N LYS A 413 14.41 12.02 16.37
CA LYS A 413 14.42 10.75 17.10
C LYS A 413 15.81 10.18 17.30
N ALA A 414 16.64 10.09 16.25
CA ALA A 414 17.95 9.44 16.35
C ALA A 414 18.96 10.34 17.07
N ASN A 415 19.75 9.75 17.99
CA ASN A 415 20.74 10.51 18.76
C ASN A 415 21.83 11.10 17.86
N TRP A 416 22.30 10.36 16.86
CA TRP A 416 23.24 10.88 15.87
C TRP A 416 22.67 12.12 15.18
N TYR A 417 21.48 12.05 14.57
CA TYR A 417 20.92 13.21 13.88
C TYR A 417 20.76 14.42 14.81
N LYS A 418 20.25 14.21 16.03
CA LYS A 418 20.13 15.30 17.02
C LYS A 418 21.47 15.99 17.27
N GLU A 419 22.55 15.23 17.46
CA GLU A 419 23.88 15.79 17.71
C GLU A 419 24.44 16.51 16.48
N PHE A 420 24.31 15.91 15.28
CA PHE A 420 24.69 16.57 14.03
C PHE A 420 24.04 17.94 13.86
N PHE A 421 22.74 18.06 14.17
CA PHE A 421 22.00 19.32 14.06
C PHE A 421 22.30 20.34 15.17
N ARG A 422 23.19 20.04 16.12
CA ARG A 422 23.77 21.06 17.02
C ARG A 422 24.86 21.89 16.34
N HIS A 423 25.36 21.44 15.19
CA HIS A 423 26.35 22.15 14.38
C HIS A 423 25.65 22.91 13.24
N PRO A 424 25.66 24.26 13.25
CA PRO A 424 25.02 25.07 12.21
C PRO A 424 25.54 24.77 10.79
N GLU A 425 26.81 24.38 10.66
CA GLU A 425 27.42 24.00 9.40
C GLU A 425 26.73 22.78 8.78
N PHE A 426 26.35 21.80 9.61
CA PHE A 426 25.62 20.62 9.13
C PHE A 426 24.21 20.98 8.67
N ASP A 427 23.48 21.80 9.44
CA ASP A 427 22.14 22.28 9.06
C ASP A 427 22.17 23.03 7.71
N GLN A 428 23.23 23.83 7.48
CA GLN A 428 23.46 24.50 6.20
C GLN A 428 23.76 23.51 5.06
N MET A 429 24.53 22.45 5.31
CA MET A 429 24.81 21.41 4.31
C MET A 429 23.53 20.66 3.91
N VAL A 430 22.69 20.30 4.88
CA VAL A 430 21.39 19.66 4.63
C VAL A 430 20.49 20.57 3.80
N THR A 431 20.38 21.85 4.19
CA THR A 431 19.59 22.86 3.48
C THR A 431 20.05 23.05 2.03
N ASN A 432 21.37 23.15 1.81
CA ASN A 432 21.93 23.30 0.47
C ASN A 432 21.65 22.06 -0.39
N ARG A 433 21.81 20.87 0.18
CA ARG A 433 21.53 19.63 -0.53
C ARG A 433 20.06 19.47 -0.89
N TRP A 434 19.14 19.86 0.00
CA TRP A 434 17.72 19.86 -0.28
C TRP A 434 17.35 20.79 -1.44
N LYS A 435 17.87 22.03 -1.43
CA LYS A 435 17.66 23.01 -2.52
C LYS A 435 18.17 22.49 -3.86
N GLU A 436 19.35 21.89 -3.89
CA GLU A 436 19.91 21.27 -5.10
C GLU A 436 18.94 20.22 -5.65
N LEU A 437 18.53 19.25 -4.82
CA LEU A 437 17.65 18.16 -5.22
C LEU A 437 16.27 18.65 -5.70
N ARG A 438 15.66 19.59 -4.98
CA ARG A 438 14.32 20.11 -5.31
C ARG A 438 14.29 21.05 -6.52
N SER A 439 15.43 21.64 -6.88
CA SER A 439 15.55 22.47 -8.09
C SER A 439 15.54 21.67 -9.39
N ASP A 440 15.88 20.38 -9.35
CA ASP A 440 16.01 19.51 -10.53
C ASP A 440 15.48 18.09 -10.25
N LYS A 441 16.33 17.23 -9.67
CA LYS A 441 16.14 15.77 -9.63
C LYS A 441 14.85 15.32 -8.97
N LEU A 442 14.44 16.01 -7.90
CA LEU A 442 13.26 15.67 -7.12
C LEU A 442 12.13 16.67 -7.32
N LYS A 443 12.18 17.54 -8.33
CA LYS A 443 11.20 18.62 -8.55
C LYS A 443 9.76 18.09 -8.61
N ASP A 444 9.54 17.01 -9.35
CA ASP A 444 8.24 16.35 -9.46
C ASP A 444 8.39 14.81 -9.53
N LEU A 445 7.59 14.14 -8.72
CA LEU A 445 7.54 12.68 -8.58
C LEU A 445 6.18 12.12 -9.04
N HIS A 446 5.18 12.96 -9.28
CA HIS A 446 3.86 12.51 -9.73
C HIS A 446 3.89 11.77 -11.07
N PRO A 447 4.64 12.21 -12.11
CA PRO A 447 4.70 11.47 -13.37
C PRO A 447 5.19 10.04 -13.22
N PHE A 448 6.10 9.78 -12.26
CA PHE A 448 6.58 8.44 -11.98
C PHE A 448 5.50 7.58 -11.30
N ILE A 449 4.80 8.14 -10.31
CA ILE A 449 3.70 7.45 -9.62
C ILE A 449 2.57 7.13 -10.62
N ASP A 450 2.22 8.09 -11.48
CA ASP A 450 1.15 7.93 -12.48
C ASP A 450 1.49 6.86 -13.51
N ALA A 451 2.73 6.84 -14.04
CA ALA A 451 3.18 5.82 -14.96
C ALA A 451 3.16 4.42 -14.35
N LEU A 452 3.65 4.26 -13.10
CA LEU A 452 3.59 2.97 -12.42
C LEU A 452 2.17 2.53 -12.11
N ALA A 453 1.28 3.45 -11.72
CA ALA A 453 -0.13 3.13 -11.47
C ALA A 453 -0.85 2.69 -12.75
N GLU A 454 -0.50 3.27 -13.91
CA GLU A 454 -0.98 2.86 -15.23
C GLU A 454 -0.50 1.44 -15.59
N GLU A 455 0.80 1.15 -15.45
CA GLU A 455 1.34 -0.19 -15.66
C GLU A 455 0.72 -1.24 -14.72
N MET A 456 0.31 -0.82 -13.52
CA MET A 456 -0.24 -1.70 -12.49
C MET A 456 -1.72 -2.06 -12.71
N GLN A 457 -2.48 -1.35 -13.55
CA GLN A 457 -3.95 -1.42 -13.61
C GLN A 457 -4.52 -2.84 -13.60
N ILE A 458 -3.94 -3.74 -14.40
CA ILE A 458 -4.36 -5.15 -14.47
C ILE A 458 -3.91 -5.93 -13.23
N SER A 459 -2.62 -5.84 -12.89
CA SER A 459 -2.01 -6.66 -11.83
C SER A 459 -2.56 -6.28 -10.44
N GLN A 460 -2.78 -4.99 -10.14
CA GLN A 460 -3.44 -4.59 -8.90
C GLN A 460 -4.86 -5.15 -8.79
N SER A 461 -5.63 -5.13 -9.89
CA SER A 461 -7.02 -5.60 -9.87
C SER A 461 -7.07 -7.10 -9.55
N LYS A 462 -6.20 -7.90 -10.19
CA LYS A 462 -6.05 -9.34 -9.88
C LYS A 462 -5.54 -9.57 -8.46
N ASN A 463 -4.56 -8.78 -8.03
CA ASN A 463 -4.01 -8.85 -6.68
C ASN A 463 -5.08 -8.58 -5.61
N PHE A 464 -5.87 -7.51 -5.75
CA PHE A 464 -6.90 -7.16 -4.76
C PHE A 464 -8.19 -7.95 -4.91
N THR A 465 -8.41 -8.62 -6.04
CA THR A 465 -9.42 -9.69 -6.13
C THR A 465 -9.01 -10.90 -5.28
N ARG A 466 -7.71 -11.29 -5.35
CA ARG A 466 -7.17 -12.38 -4.53
C ARG A 466 -7.09 -11.99 -3.05
N TRP A 467 -6.69 -10.76 -2.79
CA TRP A 467 -6.46 -10.20 -1.45
C TRP A 467 -7.37 -8.97 -1.24
N PRO A 468 -8.66 -9.17 -0.91
CA PRO A 468 -9.64 -8.08 -0.83
C PRO A 468 -9.45 -7.24 0.45
N ILE A 469 -8.52 -6.30 0.40
CA ILE A 469 -8.10 -5.47 1.53
C ILE A 469 -8.26 -3.95 1.32
N LEU A 470 -8.66 -3.49 0.13
CA LEU A 470 -8.75 -2.06 -0.19
C LEU A 470 -9.73 -1.32 0.75
N ASP A 471 -10.81 -1.98 1.16
CA ASP A 471 -11.87 -1.50 2.05
C ASP A 471 -11.67 -1.89 3.53
N LYS A 472 -10.52 -2.49 3.87
CA LYS A 472 -10.21 -2.96 5.23
C LYS A 472 -9.00 -2.23 5.81
N ARG A 473 -8.95 -2.09 7.13
CA ARG A 473 -7.70 -1.71 7.79
C ARG A 473 -6.73 -2.88 7.75
N VAL A 474 -5.55 -2.68 7.18
CA VAL A 474 -4.39 -3.57 7.33
C VAL A 474 -3.33 -2.79 8.11
N TRP A 475 -2.68 -3.40 9.08
CA TRP A 475 -1.62 -2.70 9.82
C TRP A 475 -0.47 -2.34 8.86
N PRO A 476 0.09 -1.11 8.92
CA PRO A 476 -0.23 0.02 9.81
C PRO A 476 -1.00 1.16 9.12
N ASN A 477 -1.90 0.88 8.16
CA ASN A 477 -2.53 1.91 7.35
C ASN A 477 -3.33 2.91 8.23
N PRO A 478 -3.11 4.23 8.07
CA PRO A 478 -3.84 5.25 8.83
C PRO A 478 -5.23 5.55 8.26
N ILE A 479 -5.45 5.23 6.98
CA ILE A 479 -6.71 5.48 6.29
C ILE A 479 -7.16 4.26 5.49
N ILE A 480 -8.47 4.19 5.21
CA ILE A 480 -9.07 3.23 4.31
C ILE A 480 -9.68 4.04 3.15
N THR A 481 -9.04 4.00 1.99
CA THR A 481 -9.51 4.76 0.82
C THR A 481 -10.64 4.04 0.06
N GLY A 482 -10.76 2.72 0.24
CA GLY A 482 -11.77 1.88 -0.38
C GLY A 482 -11.53 1.52 -1.84
N SER A 483 -10.47 2.04 -2.49
CA SER A 483 -10.15 1.75 -3.89
C SER A 483 -8.67 1.95 -4.19
N TYR A 484 -8.14 1.29 -5.22
CA TYR A 484 -6.74 1.48 -5.63
C TYR A 484 -6.44 2.92 -6.03
N GLN A 485 -7.31 3.56 -6.82
CA GLN A 485 -7.13 4.96 -7.20
C GLN A 485 -7.10 5.89 -5.98
N GLY A 486 -7.94 5.62 -4.97
CA GLY A 486 -7.91 6.37 -3.72
C GLY A 486 -6.57 6.27 -2.98
N GLU A 487 -5.90 5.11 -3.01
CA GLU A 487 -4.56 4.94 -2.43
C GLU A 487 -3.49 5.75 -3.19
N ILE A 488 -3.58 5.81 -4.52
CA ILE A 488 -2.69 6.62 -5.37
C ILE A 488 -2.89 8.11 -5.10
N ASP A 489 -4.15 8.56 -5.05
CA ASP A 489 -4.50 9.95 -4.76
C ASP A 489 -4.01 10.37 -3.36
N TYR A 490 -4.14 9.48 -2.36
CA TYR A 490 -3.61 9.70 -1.02
C TYR A 490 -2.09 9.83 -1.02
N LEU A 491 -1.37 8.92 -1.67
CA LEU A 491 0.09 8.96 -1.77
C LEU A 491 0.57 10.29 -2.39
N LYS A 492 -0.02 10.71 -3.51
CA LYS A 492 0.34 11.95 -4.21
C LYS A 492 0.04 13.20 -3.36
N SER A 493 -1.14 13.23 -2.74
CA SER A 493 -1.54 14.34 -1.88
C SER A 493 -0.62 14.47 -0.66
N TRP A 494 -0.32 13.36 0.01
CA TRP A 494 0.58 13.32 1.15
C TRP A 494 1.98 13.79 0.76
N LEU A 495 2.53 13.25 -0.35
CA LEU A 495 3.86 13.59 -0.84
C LEU A 495 3.97 15.07 -1.19
N THR A 496 2.98 15.63 -1.91
CA THR A 496 2.95 17.07 -2.24
C THR A 496 3.01 17.94 -0.99
N GLN A 497 2.17 17.63 0.00
CA GLN A 497 2.13 18.40 1.25
C GLN A 497 3.44 18.28 2.03
N ARG A 498 4.04 17.08 2.09
CA ARG A 498 5.32 16.85 2.77
C ARG A 498 6.46 17.62 2.12
N LEU A 499 6.57 17.55 0.80
CA LEU A 499 7.59 18.28 0.03
C LEU A 499 7.45 19.78 0.22
N ASN A 500 6.22 20.31 0.13
CA ASN A 500 5.97 21.73 0.35
C ASN A 500 6.34 22.18 1.76
N TRP A 501 6.10 21.35 2.78
CA TRP A 501 6.53 21.65 4.15
C TRP A 501 8.05 21.66 4.27
N MET A 502 8.75 20.65 3.74
CA MET A 502 10.22 20.63 3.77
C MET A 502 10.85 21.80 3.00
N ASP A 503 10.27 22.19 1.85
CA ASP A 503 10.66 23.37 1.08
C ASP A 503 10.52 24.67 1.91
N GLN A 504 9.58 24.71 2.87
CA GLN A 504 9.38 25.86 3.75
C GLN A 504 10.37 25.91 4.92
N GLU A 505 10.75 24.76 5.46
CA GLU A 505 11.65 24.64 6.61
C GLU A 505 13.14 24.72 6.22
N LEU A 506 13.50 24.23 5.02
CA LEU A 506 14.88 24.20 4.51
C LEU A 506 15.13 25.36 3.52
N LYS A 507 14.88 26.59 3.98
CA LYS A 507 14.90 27.82 3.16
C LYS A 507 16.26 28.43 2.90
#